data_AF-A0AA88KPU4-F1
#
_entry.id   AF-A0AA88KPU4-F1
#
_cell.length_a   1.000
_cell.length_b   1.000
_cell.length_c   1.000
_cell.angle_alpha   90.00
_cell.angle_beta   90.00
_cell.angle_gamma   90.00
#
_symmetry.space_group_name_H-M   'P 1'
#
loop_
_entity.id
_entity.type
_entity.pdbx_description
1 polymer ?
#
loop_
_entity_poly.entity_id
_entity_poly.type
_entity_poly.pdbx_seq_one_letter_code
_entity_poly.pdbx_strand_id
1 'polypeptide(L)'
;MSALLSLVGGDGFGTILKSVPKLNGNLPLIVLILNIFLPGIGTLVAAFFCEDDDVFTVNAVSALLQFLTAICIIGWVWSIGWGYLIYQRGSGAGRFLPSI
;
A
#
# COMPACT_ATOMS: atom_id res chain seq x y z
N MET A 1 -14.32 -6.82 -16.08
CA MET A 1 -13.87 -5.68 -16.93
C MET A 1 -14.58 -4.37 -16.55
N SER A 2 -15.88 -4.42 -16.24
CA SER A 2 -16.74 -3.29 -15.88
C SER A 2 -16.24 -2.55 -14.62
N ALA A 3 -15.83 -3.28 -13.58
CA ALA A 3 -15.32 -2.71 -12.33
C ALA A 3 -13.99 -1.96 -12.55
N LEU A 4 -13.10 -2.51 -13.37
CA LEU A 4 -11.80 -1.90 -13.66
C LEU A 4 -11.95 -0.58 -14.43
N LEU A 5 -12.89 -0.52 -15.38
CA LEU A 5 -13.22 0.72 -16.10
C LEU A 5 -13.79 1.80 -15.16
N SER A 6 -14.62 1.42 -14.17
CA SER A 6 -15.09 2.37 -13.14
C SER A 6 -13.94 2.87 -12.25
N LEU A 7 -12.97 2.01 -11.94
CA LEU A 7 -11.80 2.36 -11.15
C LEU A 7 -10.96 3.47 -11.80
N VAL A 8 -10.94 3.49 -13.14
CA VAL A 8 -10.30 4.54 -13.95
C VAL A 8 -11.23 5.73 -14.24
N GLY A 9 -12.55 5.53 -14.19
CA GLY A 9 -13.59 6.47 -14.64
C GLY A 9 -14.04 7.55 -13.65
N GLY A 10 -13.56 7.55 -12.40
CA GLY A 10 -13.77 8.65 -11.43
C GLY A 10 -14.49 8.27 -10.14
N ASP A 11 -15.07 7.07 -10.02
CA ASP A 11 -15.72 6.54 -8.81
C ASP A 11 -14.88 5.44 -8.11
N GLY A 12 -13.59 5.35 -8.43
CA GLY A 12 -12.74 4.22 -8.07
C GLY A 12 -12.68 3.89 -6.57
N PHE A 13 -12.82 4.86 -5.67
CA PHE A 13 -12.91 4.57 -4.23
C PHE A 13 -14.16 3.75 -3.86
N GLY A 14 -15.32 4.09 -4.44
CA GLY A 14 -16.57 3.36 -4.20
C GLY A 14 -16.51 1.93 -4.76
N THR A 15 -15.83 1.76 -5.90
CA THR A 15 -15.57 0.44 -6.49
C THR A 15 -14.64 -0.40 -5.61
N ILE A 16 -13.53 0.18 -5.12
CA ILE A 16 -12.61 -0.53 -4.20
C ILE A 16 -13.35 -1.03 -2.96
N LEU A 17 -14.21 -0.21 -2.35
CA LEU A 17 -14.98 -0.61 -1.17
C LEU A 17 -15.97 -1.76 -1.46
N LYS A 18 -16.59 -1.76 -2.65
CA LYS A 18 -17.49 -2.85 -3.07
C LYS A 18 -16.73 -4.13 -3.42
N SER A 19 -15.47 -4.01 -3.84
CA SER A 19 -14.61 -5.11 -4.21
C SER A 19 -13.79 -5.67 -3.03
N VAL A 20 -14.10 -5.33 -1.78
CA VAL A 20 -13.44 -5.96 -0.62
C VAL A 20 -13.88 -7.43 -0.53
N PRO A 21 -12.96 -8.40 -0.68
CA PRO A 21 -13.33 -9.81 -0.69
C PRO A 21 -13.77 -10.28 0.68
N LYS A 22 -14.90 -11.01 0.74
CA LYS A 22 -15.34 -11.69 1.97
C LYS A 22 -14.59 -13.01 2.11
N LEU A 23 -13.69 -13.07 3.08
CA LEU A 23 -12.91 -14.28 3.38
C LEU A 23 -13.48 -15.00 4.62
N ASN A 24 -13.41 -16.33 4.63
CA ASN A 24 -13.92 -17.16 5.72
C ASN A 24 -12.84 -17.54 6.74
N GLY A 25 -13.25 -17.81 7.98
CA GLY A 25 -12.38 -18.35 9.04
C GLY A 25 -11.26 -17.39 9.46
N ASN A 26 -10.04 -17.92 9.63
CA ASN A 26 -8.86 -17.15 10.08
C ASN A 26 -8.13 -16.42 8.95
N LEU A 27 -8.57 -16.59 7.70
CA LEU A 27 -7.90 -16.05 6.52
C LEU A 27 -7.82 -14.50 6.49
N PRO A 28 -8.85 -13.73 6.92
CA PRO A 28 -8.74 -12.27 7.03
C PRO A 28 -7.59 -11.81 7.93
N LEU A 29 -7.37 -12.51 9.06
CA LEU A 29 -6.31 -12.18 10.00
C LEU A 29 -4.93 -12.48 9.40
N ILE A 30 -4.80 -13.60 8.70
CA ILE A 30 -3.55 -13.97 8.00
C ILE A 30 -3.23 -12.92 6.93
N VAL A 31 -4.22 -12.52 6.13
CA VAL A 31 -4.07 -11.47 5.10
C VAL A 31 -3.61 -10.14 5.71
N LEU A 32 -4.20 -9.74 6.84
CA LEU A 32 -3.81 -8.53 7.56
C LEU A 32 -2.33 -8.61 8.00
N ILE A 33 -1.92 -9.71 8.62
CA ILE A 33 -0.54 -9.92 9.08
C ILE A 33 0.43 -9.86 7.89
N LEU A 34 0.11 -10.52 6.78
CA LEU A 34 0.95 -10.50 5.58
C LEU A 34 1.16 -9.10 5.02
N ASN A 35 0.09 -8.30 4.94
CA ASN A 35 0.16 -6.93 4.41
C ASN A 35 0.96 -5.96 5.30
N ILE A 36 1.15 -6.25 6.60
CA ILE A 36 2.01 -5.45 7.48
C ILE A 36 3.49 -5.57 7.06
N PHE A 37 3.93 -6.78 6.69
CA PHE A 37 5.32 -7.04 6.33
C PHE A 37 5.59 -6.85 4.84
N LEU A 38 4.62 -7.22 3.99
CA LEU A 38 4.76 -7.27 2.55
C LEU A 38 3.53 -6.63 1.89
N PRO A 39 3.58 -5.31 1.59
CA PRO A 39 2.44 -4.59 1.06
C PRO A 39 1.97 -5.19 -0.27
N GLY A 40 0.68 -5.47 -0.36
CA GLY A 40 0.05 -6.05 -1.54
C GLY A 40 -0.01 -7.57 -1.58
N ILE A 41 0.87 -8.30 -0.86
CA ILE A 41 0.88 -9.78 -0.94
C ILE A 41 -0.35 -10.40 -0.29
N GLY A 42 -0.75 -9.93 0.90
CA GLY A 42 -1.99 -10.39 1.53
C GLY A 42 -3.21 -10.07 0.67
N THR A 43 -3.22 -8.91 0.02
CA THR A 43 -4.28 -8.49 -0.91
C THR A 43 -4.36 -9.39 -2.15
N LEU A 44 -3.21 -9.84 -2.69
CA LEU A 44 -3.17 -10.79 -3.80
C LEU A 44 -3.67 -12.17 -3.37
N VAL A 45 -3.27 -12.64 -2.18
CA VAL A 45 -3.79 -13.89 -1.61
C VAL A 45 -5.30 -13.80 -1.45
N ALA A 46 -5.82 -12.71 -0.89
CA ALA A 46 -7.26 -12.47 -0.74
C ALA A 46 -8.02 -12.51 -2.08
N ALA A 47 -7.40 -12.05 -3.17
CA ALA A 47 -8.00 -12.12 -4.51
C ALA A 47 -8.28 -13.57 -4.94
N PHE A 48 -7.32 -14.49 -4.74
CA PHE A 48 -7.45 -15.89 -5.12
C PHE A 48 -8.48 -16.69 -4.32
N PHE A 49 -8.85 -16.21 -3.13
CA PHE A 49 -9.89 -16.83 -2.30
C PHE A 49 -11.28 -16.21 -2.50
N CYS A 50 -11.42 -15.32 -3.49
CA CYS A 50 -12.71 -14.78 -3.88
C CYS A 50 -13.26 -15.53 -5.10
N GLU A 51 -14.56 -15.82 -5.11
CA GLU A 51 -15.22 -16.54 -6.21
C GLU A 51 -15.61 -15.60 -7.37
N ASP A 52 -15.62 -14.28 -7.14
CA ASP A 52 -16.03 -13.27 -8.13
C ASP A 52 -14.86 -12.75 -8.98
N ASP A 53 -14.86 -13.03 -10.29
CA ASP A 53 -13.80 -12.63 -11.23
C ASP A 53 -13.54 -11.12 -11.30
N ASP A 54 -14.60 -10.30 -11.20
CA ASP A 54 -14.46 -8.84 -11.17
C ASP A 54 -13.81 -8.36 -9.87
N VAL A 55 -14.06 -9.05 -8.74
CA VAL A 55 -13.43 -8.77 -7.44
C VAL A 55 -11.98 -9.21 -7.47
N PHE A 56 -11.68 -10.38 -8.05
CA PHE A 56 -10.30 -10.85 -8.27
C PHE A 56 -9.47 -9.78 -8.99
N THR A 57 -9.97 -9.29 -10.12
CA THR A 57 -9.24 -8.34 -10.97
C THR A 57 -8.92 -7.04 -10.23
N VAL A 58 -9.90 -6.48 -9.50
CA VAL A 58 -9.69 -5.25 -8.72
C VAL A 58 -8.68 -5.46 -7.59
N ASN A 59 -8.73 -6.59 -6.88
CA ASN A 59 -7.78 -6.89 -5.80
C ASN A 59 -6.37 -7.17 -6.33
N ALA A 60 -6.24 -7.86 -7.47
CA ALA A 60 -4.94 -8.11 -8.10
C ALA A 60 -4.26 -6.81 -8.56
N VAL A 61 -5.01 -5.90 -9.19
CA VAL A 61 -4.50 -4.58 -9.56
C VAL A 61 -4.15 -3.76 -8.32
N SER A 62 -5.01 -3.79 -7.29
CA SER A 62 -4.76 -3.09 -6.03
C SER A 62 -3.50 -3.62 -5.33
N ALA A 63 -3.28 -4.93 -5.33
CA ALA A 63 -2.09 -5.57 -4.80
C ALA A 63 -0.82 -5.11 -5.52
N LEU A 64 -0.85 -5.06 -6.86
CA LEU A 64 0.26 -4.59 -7.67
C LEU A 64 0.57 -3.10 -7.39
N LEU A 65 -0.46 -2.26 -7.32
CA LEU A 65 -0.29 -0.84 -7.00
C LEU A 65 0.26 -0.65 -5.58
N GLN A 66 -0.22 -1.41 -4.59
CA GLN A 66 0.30 -1.37 -3.22
C GLN A 66 1.78 -1.75 -3.17
N PHE A 67 2.18 -2.80 -3.92
CA PHE A 67 3.57 -3.23 -3.98
C PHE A 67 4.49 -2.19 -4.64
N LEU A 68 4.08 -1.63 -5.78
CA LEU A 68 4.87 -0.62 -6.52
C LEU A 68 4.99 0.70 -5.74
N THR A 69 3.91 1.13 -5.08
CA THR A 69 3.89 2.41 -4.34
C THR A 69 4.54 2.32 -2.97
N ALA A 70 4.71 1.11 -2.40
CA ALA A 70 5.37 0.93 -1.11
C ALA A 70 6.79 1.51 -1.09
N ILE A 71 7.58 1.26 -2.14
CA ILE A 71 8.94 1.79 -2.26
C ILE A 71 8.91 3.33 -2.30
N CYS A 72 7.96 3.90 -3.04
CA CYS A 72 7.78 5.35 -3.10
C CYS A 72 7.45 5.95 -1.73
N ILE A 73 6.57 5.32 -0.95
CA ILE A 73 6.20 5.79 0.40
C ILE A 73 7.41 5.71 1.35
N ILE A 74 8.11 4.57 1.39
CA ILE A 74 9.30 4.38 2.24
C ILE A 74 10.39 5.39 1.85
N GLY A 75 10.69 5.51 0.55
CA GLY A 75 11.68 6.45 0.04
C GLY A 75 11.29 7.91 0.31
N TRP A 76 10.01 8.25 0.25
CA TRP A 76 9.51 9.59 0.57
C TRP A 76 9.66 9.94 2.05
N VAL A 77 9.28 9.04 2.96
CA VAL A 77 9.47 9.25 4.41
C VAL A 77 10.95 9.40 4.75
N TRP A 78 11.81 8.56 4.15
CA TRP A 78 13.26 8.65 4.30
C TRP A 78 13.81 9.98 3.78
N SER A 79 13.34 10.44 2.61
CA SER A 79 13.72 11.73 2.01
C SER A 79 13.43 12.91 2.94
N ILE A 80 12.27 12.91 3.61
CA ILE A 80 11.93 13.93 4.61
C ILE A 80 12.89 13.90 5.80
N GLY A 81 13.21 12.71 6.32
CA GLY A 81 14.17 12.53 7.41
C GLY A 81 15.55 13.09 7.09
N TRP A 82 16.05 12.83 5.86
CA TRP A 82 17.30 13.42 5.39
C TRP A 82 17.24 14.92 5.23
N GLY A 83 16.13 15.46 4.69
CA GLY A 83 15.91 16.90 4.60
C GLY A 83 16.00 17.59 5.96
N TYR A 84 15.42 16.98 7.00
CA TYR A 84 15.50 17.48 8.37
C TYR A 84 16.94 17.47 8.93
N LEU A 85 17.72 16.42 8.68
CA LEU A 85 19.13 16.35 9.09
C LEU A 85 19.99 17.43 8.40
N ILE A 86 19.78 17.66 7.11
CA ILE A 86 20.46 18.72 6.34
C ILE A 86 20.11 20.10 6.92
N TYR A 87 18.84 20.36 7.18
CA TYR A 87 18.38 21.61 7.79
C TYR A 87 19.03 21.88 9.14
N GLN A 88 19.08 20.88 10.03
CA GLN A 88 19.72 21.02 11.34
C GLN A 88 21.21 21.37 11.24
N ARG A 89 21.92 20.79 10.26
CA ARG A 89 23.34 21.07 10.01
C ARG A 89 23.57 22.50 9.52
N GLY A 90 22.69 23.02 8.65
CA GLY A 90 22.76 24.39 8.16
C GLY A 90 22.35 25.46 9.18
N SER A 91 21.48 25.12 10.12
CA SER A 91 20.87 26.07 11.06
C SER A 91 21.66 26.26 12.37
N GLY A 92 22.78 25.56 12.55
CA GLY A 92 23.56 25.56 13.80
C GLY A 92 22.89 24.84 14.99
N ALA A 93 21.69 24.29 14.79
CA ALA A 93 20.95 23.50 15.79
C ALA A 93 21.47 22.06 15.91
N GLY A 94 22.34 21.61 15.01
CA GLY A 94 22.95 20.28 14.98
C GLY A 94 23.96 20.00 16.11
N ARG A 95 23.66 20.37 17.36
CA ARG A 95 24.51 20.11 18.54
C ARG A 95 24.77 18.62 18.78
N PHE A 96 23.87 17.75 18.29
CA PHE A 96 23.97 16.29 18.46
C PHE A 96 24.44 15.55 17.19
N LEU A 97 24.77 16.27 16.10
CA LEU A 97 25.30 15.63 14.90
C LEU A 97 26.80 15.39 15.07
N PRO A 98 27.29 14.13 15.07
CA PRO A 98 28.72 13.87 15.12
C PRO A 98 29.41 14.49 13.91
N SER A 99 30.55 15.15 14.14
CA SER A 99 31.47 15.58 13.10
C SER A 99 32.31 14.38 12.67
N ILE A 100 32.29 14.09 11.37
CA ILE A 100 33.26 13.21 10.70
C ILE A 100 34.51 14.02 10.33
#